data_AF-A0A1E8Q305-F1
#
_entry.id   AF-A0A1E8Q305-F1
#
_cell.length_a   1.000
_cell.length_b   1.000
_cell.length_c   1.000
_cell.angle_alpha   90.00
_cell.angle_beta   90.00
_cell.angle_gamma   90.00
#
_symmetry.space_group_name_H-M   'P 1'
#
loop_
_entity.id
_entity.type
_entity.pdbx_description
1 polymer ?
#
loop_
_entity_poly.entity_id
_entity_poly.type
_entity_poly.pdbx_seq_one_letter_code
_entity_poly.pdbx_strand_id
1 'polypeptide(L)'
;MSSSSSGNVGESHDEPVTITDKRRIDPNTGEVRDPAEAPAPSGSAPAGAAETDEAAELRATLQRVKAEYDNYRKRSDREKQSAADRGKAAAVMQLLPVLDDLERARSHGDLDSGPLKSVADKLVGALENMGLVAFGAEGDPFDPSLHEAVQHEGDGSNPVLGTVMRQGYKLGDLVLRNAMVGVVDAVGETGAGDTADNGDAPRANDSESSE
;
A
#
# COMPACT_ATOMS: atom_id res chain seq x y z
N MET A 1 59.85 53.52 32.62
CA MET A 1 58.76 54.34 33.21
C MET A 1 57.48 53.55 33.01
N SER A 2 57.25 52.47 33.76
CA SER A 2 56.54 52.44 35.05
C SER A 2 55.30 53.33 35.09
N SER A 3 54.13 52.73 34.93
CA SER A 3 52.95 53.01 35.76
C SER A 3 52.00 51.83 35.70
N SER A 4 51.81 51.22 36.85
CA SER A 4 50.90 50.12 37.17
C SER A 4 49.46 50.61 37.24
N SER A 5 48.47 49.74 36.97
CA SER A 5 47.27 49.68 37.81
C SER A 5 46.58 48.32 37.64
N SER A 6 46.27 47.73 38.78
CA SER A 6 46.08 46.31 39.06
C SER A 6 44.73 45.76 38.60
N GLY A 7 44.74 44.46 38.25
CA GLY A 7 43.56 43.67 37.94
C GLY A 7 42.68 43.41 39.16
N ASN A 8 41.38 43.47 38.93
CA ASN A 8 40.30 43.14 39.86
C ASN A 8 40.08 41.62 39.84
N VAL A 9 40.51 40.92 40.90
CA VAL A 9 40.19 39.50 41.11
C VAL A 9 38.84 39.43 41.81
N GLY A 10 37.80 39.06 41.07
CA GLY A 10 36.48 38.76 41.61
C GLY A 10 36.51 37.40 42.31
N GLU A 11 36.51 37.44 43.64
CA GLU A 11 36.36 36.28 44.51
C GLU A 11 34.92 35.77 44.40
N SER A 12 34.69 34.77 43.56
CA SER A 12 33.44 34.02 43.51
C SER A 12 33.41 33.06 44.71
N HIS A 13 32.63 33.44 45.72
CA HIS A 13 32.26 32.58 46.84
C HIS A 13 31.63 31.28 46.31
N ASP A 14 32.30 30.15 46.51
CA ASP A 14 31.69 28.82 46.46
C ASP A 14 30.63 28.74 47.56
N GLU A 15 29.36 28.95 47.21
CA GLU A 15 28.25 28.62 48.08
C GLU A 15 28.20 27.09 48.24
N PRO A 16 28.14 26.55 49.47
CA PRO A 16 28.18 25.11 49.65
C PRO A 16 26.90 24.46 49.11
N VAL A 17 27.07 23.58 48.13
CA VAL A 17 26.00 22.73 47.59
C VAL A 17 25.42 21.88 48.73
N THR A 18 24.18 22.18 49.13
CA THR A 18 23.46 21.45 50.18
C THR A 18 22.69 20.29 49.55
N ILE A 19 23.28 19.10 49.60
CA ILE A 19 22.64 17.86 49.16
C ILE A 19 21.75 17.35 50.30
N THR A 20 20.43 17.49 50.14
CA THR A 20 19.46 16.97 51.11
C THR A 20 19.16 15.50 50.78
N ASP A 21 19.82 14.57 51.47
CA ASP A 21 19.53 13.14 51.35
C ASP A 21 18.23 12.79 52.09
N LYS A 22 17.27 12.17 51.39
CA LYS A 22 15.96 11.76 51.94
C LYS A 22 15.99 10.43 52.68
N ARG A 23 17.14 9.76 52.77
CA ARG A 23 17.28 8.50 53.50
C ARG A 23 17.33 8.77 55.01
N ARG A 24 16.52 8.04 55.78
CA ARG A 24 16.49 8.08 57.27
C ARG A 24 17.71 7.40 57.88
N ILE A 25 18.90 7.81 57.46
CA ILE A 25 20.16 7.22 57.89
C ILE A 25 21.04 8.36 58.38
N ASP A 26 21.57 8.23 59.60
CA ASP A 26 22.48 9.23 60.16
C ASP A 26 23.83 9.22 59.42
N PRO A 27 24.33 10.37 58.95
CA PRO A 27 25.51 10.43 58.08
C PRO A 27 26.84 10.11 58.80
N ASN A 28 26.89 10.06 60.13
CA ASN A 28 28.11 9.71 60.87
C ASN A 28 28.11 8.26 61.39
N THR A 29 26.94 7.63 61.49
CA THR A 29 26.80 6.32 62.18
C THR A 29 26.13 5.24 61.31
N GLY A 30 25.46 5.59 60.21
CA GLY A 30 24.92 4.61 59.26
C GLY A 30 23.70 3.83 59.75
N GLU A 31 23.16 4.13 60.93
CA GLU A 31 22.01 3.44 61.51
C GLU A 31 20.67 4.11 61.14
N VAL A 32 19.61 3.30 61.12
CA VAL A 32 18.23 3.74 60.81
C VAL A 32 17.60 4.33 62.07
N ARG A 33 17.09 5.55 61.98
CA ARG A 33 16.51 6.29 63.12
C ARG A 33 15.07 5.83 63.39
N ASP A 34 14.84 5.15 64.51
CA ASP A 34 13.49 4.83 65.02
C ASP A 34 12.84 6.04 65.73
N PRO A 35 11.52 6.26 65.57
CA PRO A 35 10.85 7.44 66.11
C PRO A 35 10.47 7.22 67.58
N ALA A 36 11.19 7.85 68.51
CA ALA A 36 10.69 8.09 69.85
C ALA A 36 9.72 9.29 69.85
N GLU A 37 8.57 9.05 70.46
CA GLU A 37 7.34 9.84 70.46
C GLU A 37 7.48 11.20 71.17
N ALA A 38 7.07 12.28 70.49
CA ALA A 38 6.80 13.60 71.08
C ALA A 38 5.57 14.22 70.38
N PRO A 39 4.71 14.96 71.10
CA PRO A 39 3.34 15.24 70.68
C PRO A 39 3.24 16.32 69.61
N ALA A 40 2.20 16.21 68.79
CA ALA A 40 1.91 17.01 67.60
C ALA A 40 1.84 18.53 67.81
N PRO A 41 1.94 19.29 66.69
CA PRO A 41 0.91 20.26 66.40
C PRO A 41 0.07 19.75 65.21
N SER A 42 -1.22 19.60 65.49
CA SER A 42 -2.26 19.47 64.47
C SER A 42 -2.18 20.67 63.52
N GLY A 43 -1.74 20.41 62.30
CA GLY A 43 -1.72 21.37 61.20
C GLY A 43 -1.87 20.61 59.89
N SER A 44 -3.09 20.22 59.53
CA SER A 44 -3.40 19.85 58.15
C SER A 44 -3.24 21.11 57.28
N ALA A 45 -2.04 21.29 56.74
CA ALA A 45 -1.84 22.12 55.57
C ALA A 45 -2.45 21.38 54.36
N PRO A 46 -3.44 21.95 53.66
CA PRO A 46 -3.91 21.41 52.39
C PRO A 46 -2.91 21.82 51.29
N ALA A 47 -1.65 21.39 51.40
CA ALA A 47 -0.64 21.66 50.37
C ALA A 47 -0.52 20.51 49.34
N GLY A 48 -1.02 19.32 49.69
CA GLY A 48 -0.87 18.13 48.84
C GLY A 48 -1.96 17.88 47.81
N ALA A 49 -3.10 18.59 47.85
CA ALA A 49 -4.22 18.34 46.94
C ALA A 49 -4.11 19.13 45.62
N ALA A 50 -3.62 20.37 45.67
CA ALA A 50 -3.48 21.21 44.47
C ALA A 50 -2.31 20.76 43.57
N GLU A 51 -1.17 20.36 44.17
CA GLU A 51 -0.03 19.82 43.40
C GLU A 51 -0.35 18.47 42.72
N THR A 52 -1.25 17.67 43.31
CA THR A 52 -1.67 16.40 42.70
C THR A 52 -2.64 16.60 41.53
N ASP A 53 -3.49 17.63 41.59
CA ASP A 53 -4.43 17.95 40.52
C ASP A 53 -3.71 18.54 39.30
N GLU A 54 -2.78 19.48 39.49
CA GLU A 54 -1.96 20.02 38.40
C GLU A 54 -1.10 18.91 37.76
N ALA A 55 -0.49 18.05 38.57
CA ALA A 55 0.25 16.90 38.06
C ALA A 55 -0.64 15.90 37.29
N ALA A 56 -1.91 15.73 37.68
CA ALA A 56 -2.86 14.89 36.98
C ALA A 56 -3.31 15.51 35.65
N GLU A 57 -3.60 16.81 35.63
CA GLU A 57 -3.95 17.56 34.41
C GLU A 57 -2.81 17.57 33.38
N LEU A 58 -1.57 17.78 33.84
CA LEU A 58 -0.38 17.71 32.99
C LEU A 58 -0.19 16.29 32.44
N ARG A 59 -0.36 15.25 33.26
CA ARG A 59 -0.29 13.85 32.80
C ARG A 59 -1.39 13.55 31.78
N ALA A 60 -2.62 13.98 32.00
CA ALA A 60 -3.72 13.81 31.06
C ALA A 60 -3.45 14.54 29.74
N THR A 61 -2.91 15.76 29.80
CA THR A 61 -2.50 16.54 28.63
C THR A 61 -1.39 15.83 27.86
N LEU A 62 -0.36 15.34 28.54
CA LEU A 62 0.73 14.59 27.92
C LEU A 62 0.24 13.28 27.28
N GLN A 63 -0.69 12.57 27.93
CA GLN A 63 -1.32 11.38 27.35
C GLN A 63 -2.10 11.71 26.08
N ARG A 64 -2.87 12.81 26.08
CA ARG A 64 -3.61 13.28 24.91
C ARG A 64 -2.67 13.67 23.77
N VAL A 65 -1.66 14.49 24.03
CA VAL A 65 -0.68 14.93 23.01
C VAL A 65 0.09 13.73 22.46
N LYS A 66 0.45 12.76 23.31
CA LYS A 66 1.08 11.51 22.86
C LYS A 66 0.16 10.73 21.91
N ALA A 67 -1.11 10.58 22.26
CA ALA A 67 -2.08 9.91 21.39
C ALA A 67 -2.27 10.65 20.06
N GLU A 68 -2.35 11.98 20.08
CA GLU A 68 -2.42 12.82 18.88
C GLU A 68 -1.18 12.65 18.00
N TYR A 69 0.01 12.63 18.59
CA TYR A 69 1.27 12.40 17.88
C TYR A 69 1.33 10.99 17.27
N ASP A 70 0.96 9.95 18.01
CA ASP A 70 0.93 8.58 17.51
C ASP A 70 -0.03 8.43 16.32
N ASN A 71 -1.19 9.08 16.38
CA ASN A 71 -2.15 9.13 15.28
C ASN A 71 -1.62 9.91 14.07
N TYR A 72 -1.00 11.07 14.31
CA TYR A 72 -0.37 11.86 13.26
C TYR A 72 0.74 11.07 12.56
N ARG A 73 1.62 10.40 13.31
CA ARG A 73 2.71 9.58 12.76
C ARG A 73 2.16 8.48 11.85
N LYS A 74 1.18 7.70 12.35
CA LYS A 74 0.52 6.64 11.57
C LYS A 74 -0.13 7.19 10.30
N ARG A 75 -0.77 8.37 10.38
CA ARG A 75 -1.38 9.02 9.21
C ARG A 75 -0.32 9.49 8.21
N SER A 76 0.72 10.16 8.69
CA SER A 76 1.82 10.66 7.86
C SER A 76 2.53 9.52 7.10
N ASP A 77 2.76 8.38 7.75
CA ASP A 77 3.41 7.25 7.10
C ASP A 77 2.54 6.65 5.99
N ARG A 78 1.21 6.57 6.19
CA ARG A 78 0.26 6.16 5.13
C ARG A 78 0.21 7.17 3.97
N GLU A 79 0.24 8.47 4.28
CA GLU A 79 0.25 9.52 3.25
C GLU A 79 1.52 9.47 2.40
N LYS A 80 2.69 9.26 3.02
CA LYS A 80 3.96 9.07 2.31
C LYS A 80 3.91 7.86 1.39
N GLN A 81 3.39 6.73 1.88
CA GLN A 81 3.25 5.52 1.06
C GLN A 81 2.31 5.76 -0.12
N SER A 82 1.14 6.36 0.12
CA SER A 82 0.19 6.71 -0.94
C SER A 82 0.77 7.68 -1.97
N ALA A 83 1.58 8.65 -1.52
CA ALA A 83 2.28 9.57 -2.42
C ALA A 83 3.34 8.86 -3.27
N ALA A 84 4.09 7.93 -2.67
CA ALA A 84 5.05 7.10 -3.40
C ALA A 84 4.36 6.23 -4.46
N ASP A 85 3.25 5.58 -4.12
CA ASP A 85 2.51 4.72 -5.05
C ASP A 85 1.85 5.53 -6.18
N ARG A 86 1.30 6.71 -5.89
CA ARG A 86 0.84 7.66 -6.90
C ARG A 86 1.98 8.14 -7.82
N GLY A 87 3.17 8.39 -7.27
CA GLY A 87 4.35 8.75 -8.05
C GLY A 87 4.78 7.64 -9.01
N LYS A 88 4.83 6.39 -8.54
CA LYS A 88 5.09 5.22 -9.39
C LYS A 88 4.05 5.09 -10.50
N ALA A 89 2.77 5.17 -10.16
CA ALA A 89 1.67 5.11 -11.12
C ALA A 89 1.80 6.18 -12.21
N ALA A 90 2.09 7.43 -11.82
CA ALA A 90 2.30 8.52 -12.76
C ALA A 90 3.47 8.27 -13.74
N ALA A 91 4.59 7.73 -13.24
CA ALA A 91 5.73 7.38 -14.09
C ALA A 91 5.41 6.22 -15.04
N VAL A 92 4.77 5.16 -14.54
CA VAL A 92 4.41 3.99 -15.36
C VAL A 92 3.36 4.35 -16.42
N MET A 93 2.40 5.24 -16.11
CA MET A 93 1.42 5.72 -17.09
C MET A 93 2.09 6.35 -18.33
N GLN A 94 3.19 7.06 -18.17
CA GLN A 94 3.94 7.65 -19.29
C GLN A 94 4.65 6.61 -20.15
N LEU A 95 4.90 5.41 -19.62
CA LEU A 95 5.54 4.30 -20.33
C LEU A 95 4.54 3.38 -21.04
N LEU A 96 3.23 3.51 -20.78
CA LEU A 96 2.21 2.65 -21.41
C LEU A 96 2.22 2.71 -22.95
N PRO A 97 2.40 3.87 -23.61
CA PRO A 97 2.50 3.89 -25.07
C PRO A 97 3.67 3.06 -25.60
N VAL A 98 4.79 3.02 -24.85
CA VAL A 98 5.95 2.20 -25.22
C VAL A 98 5.61 0.71 -25.09
N LEU A 99 4.88 0.31 -24.05
CA LEU A 99 4.39 -1.06 -23.93
C LEU A 99 3.43 -1.43 -25.06
N ASP A 100 2.57 -0.51 -25.48
CA ASP A 100 1.64 -0.71 -26.60
C ASP A 100 2.40 -0.94 -27.91
N ASP A 101 3.45 -0.17 -28.16
CA ASP A 101 4.31 -0.35 -29.34
C ASP A 101 5.08 -1.66 -29.30
N LEU A 102 5.56 -2.09 -28.11
CA LEU A 102 6.21 -3.38 -27.94
C LEU A 102 5.24 -4.54 -28.17
N GLU A 103 4.01 -4.44 -27.70
CA GLU A 103 2.99 -5.47 -27.93
C GLU A 103 2.59 -5.53 -29.41
N ARG A 104 2.49 -4.37 -30.07
CA ARG A 104 2.29 -4.30 -31.52
C ARG A 104 3.44 -4.93 -32.29
N ALA A 105 4.69 -4.64 -31.91
CA ALA A 105 5.86 -5.26 -32.52
C ALA A 105 5.87 -6.79 -32.30
N ARG A 106 5.47 -7.25 -31.11
CA ARG A 106 5.32 -8.68 -30.80
C ARG A 106 4.28 -9.34 -31.69
N SER A 107 3.09 -8.74 -31.87
CA SER A 107 2.04 -9.31 -32.70
C SER A 107 2.40 -9.39 -34.20
N HIS A 108 3.38 -8.60 -34.64
CA HIS A 108 3.92 -8.63 -36.01
C HIS A 108 5.15 -9.55 -36.16
N GLY A 109 5.62 -10.19 -35.08
CA GLY A 109 6.80 -11.07 -35.07
C GLY A 109 8.14 -10.33 -34.97
N ASP A 110 8.14 -9.01 -34.83
CA ASP A 110 9.37 -8.19 -34.76
C ASP A 110 10.17 -8.44 -33.46
N LEU A 111 9.54 -9.07 -32.46
CA LEU A 111 10.14 -9.43 -31.17
C LEU A 111 10.37 -10.94 -31.00
N ASP A 112 10.32 -11.74 -32.07
CA ASP A 112 10.56 -13.19 -31.99
C ASP A 112 12.04 -13.51 -31.77
N SER A 113 12.94 -12.64 -32.22
CA SER A 113 14.39 -12.84 -32.08
C SER A 113 15.17 -11.51 -32.00
N GLY A 114 16.46 -11.62 -31.67
CA GLY A 114 17.39 -10.48 -31.68
C GLY A 114 17.46 -9.67 -30.36
N PRO A 115 18.29 -8.61 -30.34
CA PRO A 115 18.58 -7.85 -29.12
C PRO A 115 17.36 -7.12 -28.55
N LEU A 116 16.44 -6.67 -29.42
CA LEU A 116 15.26 -5.91 -29.03
C LEU A 116 14.30 -6.74 -28.17
N LYS A 117 14.13 -8.03 -28.48
CA LYS A 117 13.38 -8.96 -27.65
C LYS A 117 13.88 -8.97 -26.20
N SER A 118 15.19 -9.09 -25.99
CA SER A 118 15.76 -9.09 -24.64
C SER A 118 15.51 -7.77 -23.90
N VAL A 119 15.52 -6.64 -24.60
CA VAL A 119 15.24 -5.33 -24.00
C VAL A 119 13.77 -5.23 -23.61
N ALA A 120 12.86 -5.64 -24.49
CA ALA A 120 11.42 -5.67 -24.23
C ALA A 120 11.09 -6.55 -23.02
N ASP A 121 11.61 -7.79 -22.99
CA ASP A 121 11.37 -8.73 -21.90
C ASP A 121 11.91 -8.19 -20.56
N LYS A 122 13.08 -7.53 -20.57
CA LYS A 122 13.64 -6.90 -19.36
C LYS A 122 12.84 -5.69 -18.90
N LEU A 123 12.33 -4.88 -19.82
CA LEU A 123 11.50 -3.72 -19.48
C LEU A 123 10.17 -4.17 -18.86
N VAL A 124 9.50 -5.13 -19.51
CA VAL A 124 8.25 -5.71 -19.00
C VAL A 124 8.48 -6.34 -17.63
N GLY A 125 9.50 -7.19 -17.48
CA GLY A 125 9.82 -7.81 -16.19
C GLY A 125 10.18 -6.79 -15.09
N ALA A 126 10.85 -5.69 -15.44
CA ALA A 126 11.12 -4.62 -14.48
C ALA A 126 9.83 -3.92 -14.01
N LEU A 127 8.87 -3.70 -14.91
CA LEU A 127 7.58 -3.10 -14.59
C LEU A 127 6.69 -4.06 -13.78
N GLU A 128 6.69 -5.35 -14.11
CA GLU A 128 6.00 -6.40 -13.35
C GLU A 128 6.54 -6.50 -11.92
N ASN A 129 7.86 -6.42 -11.74
CA ASN A 129 8.49 -6.39 -10.41
C ASN A 129 8.11 -5.13 -9.60
N MET A 130 7.72 -4.04 -10.27
CA MET A 130 7.16 -2.85 -9.61
C MET A 130 5.66 -3.01 -9.28
N GLY A 131 5.04 -4.12 -9.65
CA GLY A 131 3.64 -4.46 -9.40
C GLY A 131 2.70 -4.16 -10.57
N LEU A 132 3.23 -3.93 -11.78
CA LEU A 132 2.41 -3.75 -12.97
C LEU A 132 1.82 -5.10 -13.40
N VAL A 133 0.51 -5.12 -13.66
CA VAL A 133 -0.20 -6.31 -14.14
C VAL A 133 -1.04 -5.91 -15.34
N ALA A 134 -0.83 -6.61 -16.46
CA ALA A 134 -1.70 -6.52 -17.63
C ALA A 134 -2.99 -7.30 -17.41
N PHE A 135 -4.10 -6.84 -17.97
CA PHE A 135 -5.39 -7.53 -17.92
C PHE A 135 -6.23 -7.23 -19.18
N GLY A 136 -7.24 -8.06 -19.42
CA GLY A 136 -8.13 -7.95 -20.56
C GLY A 136 -7.60 -8.72 -21.76
N ALA A 137 -7.52 -10.05 -21.63
CA ALA A 137 -7.23 -10.96 -22.72
C ALA A 137 -8.52 -11.39 -23.43
N GLU A 138 -8.42 -11.79 -24.70
CA GLU A 138 -9.58 -12.31 -25.43
C GLU A 138 -10.17 -13.52 -24.70
N GLY A 139 -11.49 -13.54 -24.55
CA GLY A 139 -12.24 -14.54 -23.80
C GLY A 139 -12.41 -14.26 -22.31
N ASP A 140 -11.73 -13.27 -21.73
CA ASP A 140 -11.95 -12.89 -20.32
C ASP A 140 -13.39 -12.36 -20.12
N PRO A 141 -13.98 -12.52 -18.92
CA PRO A 141 -15.26 -11.90 -18.60
C PRO A 141 -15.22 -10.37 -18.76
N PHE A 142 -16.25 -9.79 -19.36
CA PHE A 142 -16.37 -8.34 -19.44
C PHE A 142 -16.70 -7.75 -18.06
N ASP A 143 -16.02 -6.66 -17.70
CA ASP A 143 -16.19 -5.94 -16.43
C ASP A 143 -16.13 -4.45 -16.74
N PRO A 144 -17.26 -3.70 -16.63
CA PRO A 144 -17.31 -2.27 -16.92
C PRO A 144 -16.33 -1.42 -16.08
N SER A 145 -15.89 -1.92 -14.92
CA SER A 145 -14.94 -1.19 -14.07
C SER A 145 -13.50 -1.27 -14.59
N LEU A 146 -13.17 -2.31 -15.35
CA LEU A 146 -11.83 -2.58 -15.88
C LEU A 146 -11.74 -2.37 -17.40
N HIS A 147 -12.87 -2.51 -18.11
CA HIS A 147 -12.92 -2.59 -19.57
C HIS A 147 -13.72 -1.43 -20.17
N GLU A 148 -13.17 -0.84 -21.22
CA GLU A 148 -13.81 0.16 -22.07
C GLU A 148 -14.30 -0.54 -23.35
N ALA A 149 -15.61 -0.82 -23.41
CA ALA A 149 -16.23 -1.42 -24.59
C ALA A 149 -16.38 -0.38 -25.70
N VAL A 150 -15.66 -0.59 -26.82
CA VAL A 150 -15.74 0.29 -28.00
C VAL A 150 -16.58 -0.29 -29.12
N GLN A 151 -16.79 -1.60 -29.12
CA GLN A 151 -17.64 -2.32 -30.04
C GLN A 151 -18.43 -3.36 -29.24
N HIS A 152 -19.66 -3.62 -29.66
CA HIS A 152 -20.50 -4.65 -29.07
C HIS A 152 -21.21 -5.41 -30.18
N GLU A 153 -21.05 -6.73 -30.16
CA GLU A 153 -21.74 -7.66 -31.05
C GLU A 153 -22.49 -8.68 -30.18
N GLY A 154 -23.76 -8.91 -30.48
CA GLY A 154 -24.59 -9.84 -29.71
C GLY A 154 -25.77 -9.18 -29.00
N ASP A 155 -26.43 -9.96 -28.14
CA ASP A 155 -27.57 -9.54 -27.32
C ASP A 155 -27.19 -9.20 -25.87
N GLY A 156 -25.93 -9.39 -25.49
CA GLY A 156 -25.38 -9.11 -24.16
C GLY A 156 -25.50 -10.29 -23.19
N SER A 157 -25.87 -11.48 -23.66
CA SER A 157 -25.89 -12.69 -22.85
C SER A 157 -24.46 -13.18 -22.55
N ASN A 158 -24.09 -13.14 -21.27
CA ASN A 158 -22.76 -13.54 -20.77
C ASN A 158 -21.60 -12.87 -21.55
N PRO A 159 -21.44 -11.54 -21.42
CA PRO A 159 -20.50 -10.78 -22.23
C PRO A 159 -19.04 -11.13 -21.88
N VAL A 160 -18.25 -11.43 -22.91
CA VAL A 160 -16.81 -11.69 -22.81
C VAL A 160 -16.04 -10.76 -23.74
N LEU A 161 -14.74 -10.65 -23.51
CA LEU A 161 -13.86 -9.90 -24.38
C LEU A 161 -13.72 -10.63 -25.71
N GLY A 162 -14.14 -9.98 -26.80
CA GLY A 162 -13.83 -10.39 -28.16
C GLY A 162 -12.43 -9.89 -28.52
N THR A 163 -12.33 -9.03 -29.53
CA THR A 163 -11.04 -8.44 -29.92
C THR A 163 -10.53 -7.43 -28.89
N VAL A 164 -9.31 -7.63 -28.42
CA VAL A 164 -8.62 -6.67 -27.54
C VAL A 164 -7.82 -5.70 -28.39
N MET A 165 -8.31 -4.45 -28.48
CA MET A 165 -7.67 -3.40 -29.29
C MET A 165 -6.51 -2.74 -28.55
N ARG A 166 -6.58 -2.68 -27.22
CA ARG A 166 -5.51 -2.16 -26.35
C ARG A 166 -5.58 -2.80 -24.97
N GLN A 167 -4.45 -3.32 -24.52
CA GLN A 167 -4.34 -3.96 -23.20
C GLN A 167 -4.58 -2.95 -22.05
N GLY A 168 -5.28 -3.41 -21.02
CA GLY A 168 -5.45 -2.72 -19.75
C GLY A 168 -4.28 -3.00 -18.80
N TYR A 169 -3.97 -2.04 -17.93
CA TYR A 169 -2.88 -2.16 -16.96
C TYR A 169 -3.29 -1.64 -15.58
N LYS A 170 -2.89 -2.35 -14.53
CA LYS A 170 -3.04 -1.94 -13.13
C LYS A 170 -1.70 -2.02 -12.40
N LEU A 171 -1.50 -1.14 -11.42
CA LEU A 171 -0.34 -1.14 -10.54
C LEU A 171 -0.81 -1.44 -9.12
N GLY A 172 -0.57 -2.67 -8.65
CA GLY A 172 -1.25 -3.19 -7.45
C GLY A 172 -2.77 -3.15 -7.65
N ASP A 173 -3.46 -2.39 -6.81
CA ASP A 173 -4.93 -2.22 -6.86
C ASP A 173 -5.38 -1.03 -7.72
N LEU A 174 -4.46 -0.18 -8.18
CA LEU A 174 -4.79 1.02 -8.94
C LEU A 174 -4.83 0.72 -10.43
N VAL A 175 -6.01 0.84 -11.04
CA VAL A 175 -6.15 0.78 -12.51
C VAL A 175 -5.48 2.01 -13.12
N LEU A 176 -4.46 1.80 -13.94
CA LEU A 176 -3.76 2.87 -14.65
C LEU A 176 -4.47 3.23 -15.95
N ARG A 177 -4.99 2.22 -16.65
CA ARG A 177 -5.73 2.36 -17.89
C ARG A 177 -6.61 1.14 -18.13
N ASN A 178 -7.86 1.39 -18.49
CA ASN A 178 -8.82 0.35 -18.85
C ASN A 178 -8.43 -0.32 -20.18
N ALA A 179 -8.74 -1.61 -20.33
CA ALA A 179 -8.53 -2.29 -21.61
C ALA A 179 -9.59 -1.83 -22.60
N MET A 180 -9.19 -1.53 -23.84
CA MET A 180 -10.11 -1.16 -24.92
C MET A 180 -10.45 -2.41 -25.72
N VAL A 181 -11.73 -2.78 -25.73
CA VAL A 181 -12.16 -4.11 -26.13
C VAL A 181 -13.44 -4.07 -26.97
N GLY A 182 -13.56 -5.01 -27.91
CA GLY A 182 -14.84 -5.44 -28.43
C GLY A 182 -15.48 -6.43 -27.46
N VAL A 183 -16.79 -6.35 -27.27
CA VAL A 183 -17.55 -7.26 -26.41
C VAL A 183 -18.43 -8.15 -27.27
N VAL A 184 -18.31 -9.46 -27.07
CA VAL A 184 -19.13 -10.48 -27.73
C VAL A 184 -19.87 -11.29 -26.67
N ASP A 185 -20.96 -11.93 -27.06
CA ASP A 185 -21.60 -12.92 -26.20
C ASP A 185 -20.70 -14.16 -26.11
N ALA A 186 -20.55 -14.71 -24.91
CA ALA A 186 -19.87 -15.99 -24.78
C ALA A 186 -20.61 -17.02 -25.62
N VAL A 187 -19.88 -17.71 -26.49
CA VAL A 187 -20.43 -18.87 -27.18
C VAL A 187 -20.71 -19.92 -26.12
N GLY A 188 -21.96 -19.98 -25.65
CA GLY A 188 -22.44 -21.13 -24.89
C GLY A 188 -22.22 -22.36 -25.76
N GLU A 189 -21.70 -23.43 -25.18
CA GLU A 189 -21.65 -24.76 -25.80
C GLU A 189 -23.04 -25.10 -26.38
N THR A 190 -23.27 -24.75 -27.62
CA THR A 190 -24.53 -24.98 -28.32
C THR A 190 -24.23 -26.06 -29.34
N GLY A 191 -24.45 -27.30 -28.89
CA GLY A 191 -24.89 -28.38 -29.76
C GLY A 191 -23.83 -29.18 -30.51
N ALA A 192 -22.87 -29.79 -29.79
CA ALA A 192 -22.36 -31.09 -30.23
C ALA A 192 -23.44 -32.15 -29.95
N GLY A 193 -24.46 -32.26 -30.82
CA GLY A 193 -25.59 -33.14 -30.55
C GLY A 193 -26.75 -33.01 -31.53
N ASP A 194 -26.49 -32.97 -32.84
CA ASP A 194 -27.47 -33.45 -33.80
C ASP A 194 -26.78 -34.36 -34.82
N THR A 195 -26.56 -35.60 -34.37
CA THR A 195 -26.44 -36.76 -35.27
C THR A 195 -27.72 -37.58 -35.11
N ALA A 196 -28.86 -37.01 -35.51
CA ALA A 196 -30.02 -37.80 -35.91
C ALA A 196 -29.70 -38.36 -37.32
N ASP A 197 -29.23 -39.59 -37.40
CA ASP A 197 -30.07 -40.76 -37.69
C ASP A 197 -30.90 -40.58 -38.97
N ASN A 198 -30.25 -40.80 -40.11
CA ASN A 198 -30.93 -41.29 -41.30
C ASN A 198 -30.51 -42.74 -41.50
N GLY A 199 -31.21 -43.66 -40.84
CA GLY A 199 -31.24 -45.06 -41.20
C GLY A 199 -31.81 -45.24 -42.61
N ASP A 200 -30.94 -45.28 -43.61
CA ASP A 200 -31.27 -45.81 -44.93
C ASP A 200 -30.93 -47.31 -44.94
N ALA A 201 -31.98 -48.14 -44.83
CA ALA A 201 -31.88 -49.58 -44.94
C ALA A 201 -31.73 -49.96 -46.43
N PRO A 202 -30.79 -50.86 -46.80
CA PRO A 202 -30.65 -51.26 -48.18
C PRO A 202 -31.78 -52.23 -48.56
N ARG A 203 -32.68 -51.81 -49.47
CA ARG A 203 -33.56 -52.74 -50.17
C ARG A 203 -32.79 -53.35 -51.34
N ALA A 204 -32.46 -54.63 -51.17
CA ALA A 204 -31.95 -55.49 -52.22
C ALA A 204 -33.06 -55.85 -53.23
N ASN A 205 -32.64 -55.92 -54.50
CA ASN A 205 -33.18 -56.63 -55.67
C ASN A 205 -34.61 -56.36 -56.14
N ASP A 206 -34.75 -56.00 -57.42
CA ASP A 206 -35.14 -57.01 -58.41
C ASP A 206 -34.64 -56.67 -59.83
N SER A 207 -34.35 -57.76 -60.54
CA SER A 207 -33.81 -57.93 -61.88
C SER A 207 -34.85 -57.80 -63.00
N GLU A 208 -34.48 -57.21 -64.15
CA GLU A 208 -34.91 -57.56 -65.52
C GLU A 208 -34.13 -56.64 -66.50
N SER A 209 -33.19 -57.08 -67.34
CA SER A 209 -33.26 -57.93 -68.53
C SER A 209 -33.91 -57.26 -69.76
N SER A 210 -33.08 -57.00 -70.79
CA SER A 210 -33.42 -56.89 -72.24
C SER A 210 -34.21 -55.63 -72.63
N GLU A 211 -33.98 -54.87 -73.71
CA GLU A 211 -33.36 -55.04 -75.05
C GLU A 211 -32.75 -53.70 -75.51
#